data_AF-A0A842JYV6-F1
#
_entry.id   AF-A0A842JYV6-F1
#
_cell.length_a   1.000
_cell.length_b   1.000
_cell.length_c   1.000
_cell.angle_alpha   90.00
_cell.angle_beta   90.00
_cell.angle_gamma   90.00
#
_symmetry.space_group_name_H-M   'P 1'
#
loop_
_entity.id
_entity.type
_entity.pdbx_description
1 polymer ?
#
loop_
_entity_poly.entity_id
_entity_poly.type
_entity_poly.pdbx_seq_one_letter_code
_entity_poly.pdbx_strand_id
1 'polypeptide(L)' 'MSIGKKIRHKAETAEGTAKKNVGKALGNERMEAEGRAQEAKGNAKQVGDKIKQAGRKIKNSFKH' A
#
# COMPACT_ATOMS: atom_id res chain seq x y z
N MET A 1 -13.51 31.35 16.20
CA MET A 1 -12.68 30.28 15.59
C MET A 1 -11.32 30.85 15.20
N SER A 2 -10.28 30.51 15.96
CA SER A 2 -9.00 31.23 16.00
C SER A 2 -8.14 31.07 14.75
N ILE A 3 -7.55 32.19 14.30
CA ILE A 3 -6.55 32.31 13.22
C ILE A 3 -5.40 31.32 13.41
N GLY A 4 -5.02 31.03 14.66
CA GLY A 4 -4.02 30.02 14.99
C GLY A 4 -4.35 28.62 14.45
N LYS A 5 -5.64 28.23 14.38
CA LYS A 5 -6.06 26.94 13.78
C LYS A 5 -5.88 26.92 12.26
N LYS A 6 -6.11 28.06 11.59
CA LYS A 6 -5.90 28.21 10.13
C LYS A 6 -4.42 28.18 9.77
N ILE A 7 -3.57 28.82 10.58
CA ILE A 7 -2.11 28.84 10.35
C ILE A 7 -1.51 27.45 10.60
N ARG A 8 -1.90 26.76 11.69
CA ARG A 8 -1.46 25.37 11.96
C ARG A 8 -1.84 24.42 10.83
N HIS A 9 -3.09 24.48 10.36
CA HIS A 9 -3.54 23.67 9.22
C HIS A 9 -2.74 23.92 7.94
N LYS A 10 -2.44 25.20 7.64
CA LYS A 10 -1.63 25.55 6.47
C LYS A 10 -0.18 25.12 6.63
N ALA A 11 0.40 25.25 7.82
CA ALA A 11 1.76 24.80 8.11
C ALA A 11 1.87 23.27 7.99
N GLU A 12 0.94 22.52 8.57
CA GLU A 12 0.90 21.05 8.44
C GLU A 12 0.69 20.60 7.00
N THR A 13 -0.14 21.32 6.24
CA THR A 13 -0.34 21.04 4.81
C THR A 13 0.93 21.35 4.00
N ALA A 14 1.61 22.45 4.29
CA ALA A 14 2.86 22.83 3.64
C ALA A 14 3.99 21.87 3.97
N GLU A 15 4.13 21.46 5.23
CA GLU A 15 5.13 20.48 5.68
C GLU A 15 4.85 19.09 5.09
N GLY A 16 3.58 18.66 5.06
CA GLY A 16 3.18 17.42 4.42
C GLY A 16 3.45 17.42 2.91
N THR A 17 3.17 18.53 2.23
CA THR A 17 3.46 18.70 0.79
C THR A 17 4.96 18.74 0.53
N ALA A 18 5.74 19.42 1.39
CA ALA A 18 7.19 19.47 1.31
C ALA A 18 7.80 18.07 1.51
N LYS A 19 7.38 17.32 2.54
CA LYS A 19 7.81 15.92 2.75
C LYS A 19 7.44 15.01 1.58
N LYS A 20 6.26 15.20 0.99
CA LYS A 20 5.80 14.40 -0.15
C LYS A 20 6.59 14.71 -1.43
N ASN A 21 6.90 15.98 -1.66
CA ASN A 21 7.71 16.41 -2.81
C ASN A 21 9.19 16.07 -2.61
N VAL A 22 9.74 16.26 -1.42
CA VAL A 22 11.11 15.87 -1.06
C VAL A 22 11.26 14.35 -1.10
N GLY A 23 10.28 13.58 -0.61
CA GLY A 23 10.28 12.12 -0.73
C GLY A 23 10.14 11.62 -2.17
N LYS A 24 9.44 12.36 -3.04
CA LYS A 24 9.44 12.10 -4.50
C LYS A 24 10.75 12.49 -5.17
N ALA A 25 11.34 13.62 -4.78
CA ALA A 25 12.52 14.22 -5.41
C ALA A 25 13.85 13.58 -4.96
N LEU A 26 13.92 13.07 -3.71
CA LEU A 26 15.08 12.35 -3.17
C LEU A 26 15.25 10.94 -3.77
N GLY A 27 14.48 10.59 -4.81
CA GLY A 27 14.74 9.40 -5.60
C GLY A 27 14.25 8.15 -4.90
N ASN A 28 12.95 7.91 -5.03
CA ASN A 28 12.34 6.69 -4.53
C ASN A 28 12.19 5.62 -5.62
N GLU A 29 13.03 5.59 -6.66
CA GLU A 29 13.05 4.46 -7.60
C GLU A 29 13.27 3.14 -6.86
N ARG A 30 14.10 3.15 -5.80
CA ARG A 30 14.34 1.96 -4.98
C ARG A 30 13.11 1.54 -4.16
N MET A 31 12.43 2.47 -3.48
CA MET A 31 11.26 2.14 -2.65
C MET A 31 9.98 1.99 -3.48
N GLU A 32 9.88 2.61 -4.66
CA GLU A 32 8.82 2.35 -5.64
C GLU A 32 9.03 0.98 -6.30
N ALA A 33 10.27 0.60 -6.61
CA ALA A 33 10.61 -0.75 -7.06
C ALA A 33 10.36 -1.80 -5.96
N GLU A 34 10.77 -1.54 -4.71
CA GLU A 34 10.46 -2.41 -3.57
C GLU A 34 8.96 -2.47 -3.27
N GLY A 35 8.25 -1.35 -3.40
CA GLY A 35 6.80 -1.27 -3.24
C GLY A 35 6.07 -2.10 -4.30
N ARG A 36 6.42 -1.95 -5.58
CA ARG A 36 5.86 -2.78 -6.65
C ARG A 36 6.23 -4.25 -6.51
N ALA A 37 7.46 -4.55 -6.09
CA ALA A 37 7.88 -5.93 -5.82
C ALA A 37 7.09 -6.54 -4.67
N GLN A 38 6.85 -5.81 -3.58
CA GLN A 38 6.01 -6.26 -2.47
C GLN A 38 4.54 -6.43 -2.89
N GLU A 39 4.00 -5.50 -3.67
CA GLU A 39 2.62 -5.55 -4.15
C GLU A 39 2.41 -6.78 -5.07
N ALA A 40 3.35 -7.02 -5.99
CA ALA A 40 3.35 -8.21 -6.84
C ALA A 40 3.44 -9.50 -6.01
N LYS A 41 4.32 -9.53 -5.00
CA LYS A 41 4.46 -10.68 -4.09
C LYS A 41 3.19 -10.93 -3.29
N GLY A 42 2.54 -9.87 -2.81
CA GLY A 42 1.28 -9.93 -2.07
C GLY A 42 0.12 -10.44 -2.91
N ASN A 43 -0.03 -9.93 -4.13
CA ASN A 43 -1.04 -10.40 -5.09
C ASN A 43 -0.82 -11.86 -5.48
N ALA A 44 0.42 -12.25 -5.78
CA ALA A 44 0.75 -13.65 -6.09
C ALA A 44 0.40 -14.59 -4.93
N LYS A 45 0.68 -14.18 -3.68
CA LYS A 45 0.32 -14.95 -2.48
C LYS A 45 -1.19 -15.11 -2.33
N GLN A 46 -1.95 -14.01 -2.46
CA GLN A 46 -3.41 -14.06 -2.34
C GLN A 46 -4.07 -14.93 -3.43
N VAL A 47 -3.57 -14.84 -4.66
CA VAL A 47 -4.05 -15.68 -5.77
C VAL A 47 -3.73 -17.15 -5.50
N GLY A 48 -2.50 -17.45 -5.07
CA GLY A 48 -2.09 -18.81 -4.70
C GLY A 48 -2.92 -19.39 -3.57
N ASP A 49 -3.18 -18.62 -2.51
CA ASP A 49 -4.02 -19.05 -1.39
C ASP A 49 -5.48 -19.27 -1.79
N LYS A 50 -6.05 -18.42 -2.66
CA LYS A 50 -7.40 -18.62 -3.21
C LYS A 50 -7.50 -19.90 -4.03
N ILE A 51 -6.53 -20.15 -4.93
CA ILE A 51 -6.49 -21.37 -5.75
C ILE A 51 -6.36 -22.60 -4.86
N LYS A 52 -5.47 -22.55 -3.85
CA LYS A 52 -5.26 -23.65 -2.92
C LYS A 52 -6.50 -23.93 -2.07
N GLN A 53 -7.21 -22.90 -1.60
CA GLN A 53 -8.48 -23.06 -0.91
C GLN A 53 -9.58 -23.63 -1.80
N ALA A 54 -9.72 -23.13 -3.04
CA ALA A 54 -10.70 -23.64 -3.99
C ALA A 54 -10.45 -25.12 -4.33
N GLY A 55 -9.19 -25.49 -4.61
CA GLY A 55 -8.80 -26.88 -4.85
C GLY A 55 -9.04 -27.79 -3.64
N ARG A 56 -8.79 -27.30 -2.42
CA ARG A 56 -9.13 -28.04 -1.18
C ARG A 56 -10.65 -28.23 -1.02
N LYS A 57 -11.47 -27.21 -1.30
CA LYS A 57 -12.93 -27.32 -1.26
C LYS A 57 -13.45 -28.35 -2.26
N ILE A 58 -12.98 -28.27 -3.51
CA ILE A 58 -13.37 -29.23 -4.57
C ILE A 58 -12.95 -30.65 -4.16
N LYS A 59 -11.70 -30.85 -3.75
CA LYS A 59 -11.21 -32.16 -3.31
C LYS A 59 -12.02 -32.73 -2.14
N ASN A 60 -12.44 -31.91 -1.19
CA ASN A 60 -13.27 -32.35 -0.07
C ASN A 60 -14.72 -32.67 -0.50
N SER A 61 -15.29 -31.92 -1.44
CA SER A 61 -16.61 -32.22 -2.00
C SER A 61 -16.65 -33.49 -2.86
N PHE A 62 -15.53 -33.88 -3.48
CA PHE A 62 -15.42 -35.14 -4.23
C PHE A 62 -15.07 -36.36 -3.36
N LYS A 63 -14.71 -36.15 -2.08
CA LYS A 63 -14.33 -37.22 -1.14
C LYS A 63 -15.49 -37.61 -0.19
N HIS A 64 -16.62 -36.92 -0.27
CA HIS A 64 -17.87 -37.33 0.37
C HIS A 64 -18.78 -37.95 -0.69
#